data_AF-A0A2E6F8U6-F1
#
_entry.id   AF-A0A2E6F8U6-F1
#
_cell.length_a   1.000
_cell.length_b   1.000
_cell.length_c   1.000
_cell.angle_alpha   90.00
_cell.angle_beta   90.00
_cell.angle_gamma   90.00
#
_symmetry.space_group_name_H-M   'P 1'
#
loop_
_entity.id
_entity.type
_entity.pdbx_description
1 polymer ?
#
loop_
_entity_poly.entity_id
_entity_poly.type
_entity_poly.pdbx_seq_one_letter_code
_entity_poly.pdbx_strand_id
1 'polypeptide(L)'
;MAVAEEQNVRAEVVLYMKTPPDRATLETIVSLLEDPVEDLVRKDSKFKELGLNPEEYIGNPQAVIDLLVERKALMQRPVLVRSNKAIIGRPKGRIAEFLG
;
A
#
# COMPACT_ATOMS: atom_id res chain seq x y z
N MET A 1 4.61 -15.22 2.39
CA MET A 1 4.09 -16.11 1.34
C MET A 1 2.63 -16.42 1.65
N ALA A 2 1.84 -16.82 0.66
CA ALA A 2 0.36 -16.87 0.62
C ALA A 2 -0.23 -15.47 0.40
N VAL A 3 -0.61 -15.07 -0.81
CA VAL A 3 -1.81 -15.56 -1.54
C VAL A 3 -1.60 -15.67 -3.08
N ALA A 4 -0.41 -15.37 -3.61
CA ALA A 4 -0.20 -15.29 -5.07
C ALA A 4 -0.11 -16.66 -5.79
N GLU A 5 0.19 -17.75 -5.09
CA GLU A 5 0.42 -19.06 -5.74
C GLU A 5 -0.86 -19.83 -6.09
N GLU A 6 -2.02 -19.47 -5.53
CA GLU A 6 -3.27 -20.24 -5.75
C GLU A 6 -4.02 -19.87 -7.04
N GLN A 7 -3.65 -18.81 -7.75
CA GLN A 7 -4.41 -18.30 -8.90
C GLN A 7 -3.73 -18.43 -10.27
N ASN A 8 -2.56 -19.11 -10.38
CA ASN A 8 -1.78 -19.19 -11.63
C ASN A 8 -1.40 -17.83 -12.25
N VAL A 9 -1.53 -16.74 -11.49
CA VAL A 9 -1.15 -15.39 -11.91
C VAL A 9 0.35 -15.22 -11.68
N ARG A 10 1.10 -14.93 -12.75
CA ARG A 10 2.51 -14.48 -12.61
C ARG A 10 2.51 -13.09 -11.97
N ALA A 11 2.64 -13.04 -10.65
CA ALA A 11 2.78 -11.80 -9.90
C ALA A 11 4.25 -11.57 -9.53
N GLU A 12 4.74 -10.35 -9.77
CA GLU A 12 6.02 -9.93 -9.20
C GLU A 12 5.82 -9.62 -7.71
N VAL A 13 6.54 -10.33 -6.85
CA VAL A 13 6.46 -10.14 -5.40
C VAL A 13 7.60 -9.24 -4.93
N VAL A 14 7.29 -7.97 -4.68
CA VAL A 14 8.25 -7.02 -4.13
C VAL A 14 8.24 -7.08 -2.60
N LEU A 15 9.37 -7.48 -2.01
CA LEU A 15 9.58 -7.41 -0.57
C LEU A 15 9.90 -5.96 -0.16
N TYR A 16 8.87 -5.12 -0.03
CA TYR A 16 9.01 -3.67 0.19
C TYR A 16 9.90 -3.28 1.40
N MET A 17 10.05 -4.15 2.40
CA MET A 17 10.98 -3.87 3.50
C MET A 17 12.45 -3.97 3.07
N LYS A 18 12.77 -4.89 2.15
CA LYS A 18 14.09 -5.07 1.55
C LYS A 18 14.32 -4.08 0.42
N THR A 19 13.33 -3.94 -0.46
CA THR A 19 13.37 -3.06 -1.63
C THR A 19 12.18 -2.11 -1.58
N PRO A 20 12.25 -1.03 -0.77
CA PRO A 20 11.14 -0.10 -0.66
C PRO A 20 10.83 0.57 -2.00
N PRO A 21 9.55 0.84 -2.29
CA PRO A 21 9.20 1.69 -3.41
C PRO A 21 9.82 3.06 -3.20
N ASP A 22 10.38 3.63 -4.26
CA ASP A 22 10.80 5.02 -4.28
C ASP A 22 9.58 5.95 -4.42
N ARG A 23 9.83 7.26 -4.40
CA ARG A 23 8.77 8.27 -4.55
C ARG A 23 7.98 8.08 -5.85
N ALA A 24 8.64 7.89 -6.98
CA ALA A 24 7.99 7.74 -8.28
C ALA A 24 7.08 6.50 -8.31
N THR A 25 7.53 5.41 -7.70
CA THR A 25 6.73 4.19 -7.53
C THR A 25 5.52 4.44 -6.63
N LEU A 26 5.67 5.16 -5.52
CA LEU A 26 4.56 5.52 -4.63
C LEU A 26 3.54 6.44 -5.31
N GLU A 27 4.00 7.45 -6.07
CA GLU A 27 3.16 8.31 -6.90
C GLU A 27 2.34 7.49 -7.91
N THR A 28 2.99 6.50 -8.53
CA THR A 28 2.32 5.56 -9.45
C THR A 28 1.29 4.70 -8.72
N ILE A 29 1.62 4.15 -7.55
CA ILE A 29 0.67 3.34 -6.77
C ILE A 29 -0.54 4.18 -6.38
N VAL A 30 -0.32 5.40 -5.90
CA VAL A 30 -1.38 6.31 -5.43
C VAL A 30 -2.27 6.76 -6.59
N SER A 31 -1.72 7.00 -7.78
CA SER A 31 -2.52 7.37 -8.95
C SER A 31 -3.41 6.24 -9.48
N LEU A 32 -3.03 4.99 -9.22
CA LEU A 32 -3.79 3.79 -9.59
C LEU A 32 -4.72 3.31 -8.46
N LEU A 33 -4.61 3.86 -7.25
CA LEU A 33 -5.27 3.35 -6.06
C LEU A 33 -6.78 3.59 -6.11
N GLU A 34 -7.56 2.50 -5.96
CA GLU A 34 -9.03 2.59 -5.89
C GLU A 34 -9.54 2.86 -4.46
N ASP A 35 -8.69 2.57 -3.45
CA ASP A 35 -8.97 2.85 -2.04
C ASP A 35 -8.59 4.29 -1.65
N PRO A 36 -9.16 4.84 -0.56
CA PRO A 36 -8.71 6.12 0.00
C PRO A 36 -7.20 6.13 0.24
N VAL A 37 -6.53 7.21 -0.13
CA VAL A 37 -5.06 7.28 -0.09
C VAL A 37 -4.51 7.16 1.33
N GLU A 38 -5.24 7.68 2.32
CA GLU A 38 -4.89 7.56 3.73
C GLU A 38 -4.89 6.11 4.25
N ASP A 39 -5.60 5.19 3.58
CA ASP A 39 -5.63 3.78 3.97
C ASP A 39 -4.34 3.07 3.58
N LEU A 40 -3.54 3.67 2.68
CA LEU A 40 -2.19 3.22 2.37
C LEU A 40 -1.25 3.37 3.57
N VAL A 41 -1.63 4.19 4.56
CA VAL A 41 -0.89 4.36 5.82
C VAL A 41 -1.49 3.47 6.91
N ARG A 42 -0.66 2.59 7.45
CA ARG A 42 -1.00 1.69 8.54
C ARG A 42 -1.06 2.46 9.87
N LYS A 43 -2.28 2.68 10.37
CA LYS A 43 -2.57 3.38 11.64
C LYS A 43 -2.45 2.46 12.87
N ASP A 44 -1.30 1.80 13.04
CA ASP A 44 -1.03 0.89 14.18
C ASP A 44 -0.30 1.58 15.35
N SER A 45 0.18 0.80 16.32
CA SER A 45 0.94 1.35 17.47
C SER A 45 2.14 2.19 17.04
N LYS A 46 2.82 1.84 15.94
CA LYS A 46 3.96 2.60 15.44
C LYS A 46 3.55 3.98 14.95
N PHE A 47 2.40 4.08 14.29
CA PHE A 47 1.85 5.37 13.88
C PHE A 47 1.58 6.27 15.10
N LYS A 48 1.03 5.68 16.18
CA LYS A 48 0.75 6.40 17.43
C LYS A 48 2.03 6.80 18.18
N GLU A 49 3.01 5.91 18.26
CA GLU A 49 4.32 6.16 18.89
C GLU A 49 5.08 7.31 18.23
N LEU A 50 4.88 7.50 16.91
CA LEU A 50 5.45 8.60 16.15
C LEU A 50 4.71 9.93 16.34
N GLY A 51 3.60 9.95 17.10
CA GLY A 51 2.82 11.16 17.37
C GLY A 51 2.13 11.75 16.13
N LEU A 52 1.91 10.95 15.09
CA LEU A 52 1.31 11.40 13.84
C LEU A 52 -0.20 11.61 14.00
N ASN A 53 -0.73 12.68 13.41
CA ASN A 53 -2.18 12.93 13.37
C ASN A 53 -2.79 12.28 12.12
N PRO A 54 -3.75 11.34 12.24
CA PRO A 54 -4.41 10.74 11.07
C PRO A 54 -5.08 11.74 10.13
N GLU A 55 -5.56 12.86 10.65
CA GLU A 55 -6.30 13.86 9.88
C GLU A 55 -5.44 14.56 8.82
N GLU A 56 -4.12 14.64 9.03
CA GLU A 56 -3.18 15.26 8.08
C GLU A 56 -3.07 14.51 6.74
N TYR A 57 -3.50 13.24 6.72
CA TYR A 57 -3.35 12.35 5.58
C TYR A 57 -4.65 12.14 4.79
N ILE A 58 -5.80 12.49 5.35
CA ILE A 58 -7.12 12.25 4.74
C ILE A 58 -7.21 13.01 3.42
N GLY A 59 -7.37 12.28 2.31
CA GLY A 59 -7.47 12.88 0.98
C GLY A 59 -6.22 13.68 0.56
N ASN A 60 -5.06 13.46 1.18
CA ASN A 60 -3.82 14.17 0.88
C ASN A 60 -2.73 13.22 0.34
N PRO A 61 -2.71 12.97 -1.00
CA PRO A 61 -1.72 12.12 -1.64
C PRO A 61 -0.28 12.47 -1.33
N GLN A 62 0.07 13.76 -1.34
CA GLN A 62 1.45 14.21 -1.15
C GLN A 62 1.92 13.93 0.28
N ALA A 63 1.11 14.24 1.30
CA ALA A 63 1.45 13.93 2.68
C ALA A 63 1.61 12.41 2.93
N VAL A 64 0.78 11.59 2.28
CA VAL A 64 0.91 10.13 2.35
C VAL A 64 2.21 9.67 1.70
N ILE A 65 2.53 10.14 0.50
CA ILE A 65 3.77 9.74 -0.21
C ILE A 65 5.00 10.17 0.59
N ASP A 66 5.03 11.40 1.08
CA ASP A 66 6.13 11.93 1.89
C ASP A 66 6.37 11.06 3.14
N LEU A 67 5.30 10.74 3.86
CA LEU A 67 5.37 9.85 5.02
C LEU A 67 5.90 8.46 4.65
N LEU A 68 5.44 7.88 3.55
CA LEU A 68 5.81 6.51 3.17
C LEU A 68 7.24 6.41 2.61
N VAL A 69 7.74 7.45 1.95
CA VAL A 69 9.15 7.57 1.55
C VAL A 69 10.04 7.59 2.79
N GLU A 70 9.70 8.41 3.79
CA GLU A 70 10.50 8.52 5.03
C GLU A 70 10.35 7.27 5.91
N ARG A 71 9.12 6.74 6.00
CA ARG A 71 8.71 5.71 6.96
C ARG A 71 8.04 4.54 6.26
N LYS A 72 8.75 3.87 5.34
CA LYS A 72 8.28 2.69 4.61
C LYS A 72 7.53 1.64 5.45
N ALA A 73 7.92 1.46 6.72
CA ALA A 73 7.29 0.50 7.64
C ALA A 73 5.80 0.79 7.94
N LEU A 74 5.36 2.03 7.74
CA LEU A 74 3.96 2.44 7.86
C LEU A 74 3.15 2.13 6.61
N MET A 75 3.75 1.67 5.51
CA MET A 75 2.99 1.27 4.33
C MET A 75 2.09 0.08 4.65
N GLN A 76 0.82 0.21 4.29
CA GLN A 76 -0.18 -0.84 4.42
C GLN A 76 0.16 -2.01 3.50
N ARG A 77 -0.24 -3.22 3.91
CA ARG A 77 0.14 -4.43 3.19
C ARG A 77 -0.87 -5.59 3.34
N PRO A 78 -1.06 -6.39 2.27
CA PRO A 78 -0.45 -6.23 0.95
C PRO A 78 -1.07 -5.09 0.13
N VAL A 79 -0.29 -4.51 -0.78
CA VAL A 79 -0.77 -3.63 -1.85
C VAL A 79 -0.61 -4.39 -3.15
N LEU A 80 -1.65 -4.40 -3.97
CA LEU A 80 -1.68 -5.10 -5.24
C LEU A 80 -1.78 -4.07 -6.35
N VAL A 81 -1.02 -4.27 -7.42
CA VAL A 81 -1.07 -3.46 -8.62
C VAL A 81 -1.29 -4.40 -9.79
N ARG A 82 -2.32 -4.14 -10.62
CA ARG A 82 -2.64 -4.92 -11.81
C ARG A 82 -3.12 -3.99 -12.92
N SER A 83 -2.45 -4.05 -14.06
CA SER A 83 -2.75 -3.21 -15.22
C SER A 83 -2.73 -1.72 -14.87
N ASN A 84 -3.90 -1.09 -14.71
CA ASN A 84 -4.05 0.34 -14.39
C ASN A 84 -4.88 0.55 -13.12
N LYS A 85 -4.76 -0.38 -12.16
CA LYS A 85 -5.46 -0.34 -10.87
C LYS A 85 -4.55 -0.82 -9.76
N ALA A 86 -4.75 -0.27 -8.57
CA ALA A 86 -4.12 -0.71 -7.34
C ALA A 86 -5.15 -0.80 -6.22
N ILE A 87 -4.99 -1.79 -5.33
CA ILE A 87 -5.82 -1.94 -4.14
C ILE A 87 -4.98 -2.26 -2.90
N ILE A 88 -5.55 -1.98 -1.75
CA ILE A 88 -5.12 -2.48 -0.46
C ILE A 88 -5.82 -3.83 -0.23
N GLY A 89 -5.03 -4.90 -0.15
CA GLY A 89 -5.51 -6.28 0.00
C GLY A 89 -6.00 -6.62 1.42
N ARG A 90 -6.72 -5.70 2.07
CA ARG A 90 -7.35 -5.87 3.38
C ARG A 90 -8.83 -5.51 3.26
N PRO A 91 -9.77 -6.41 3.63
CA PRO A 91 -9.56 -7.78 4.09
C PRO A 91 -8.92 -8.69 3.02
N LYS A 92 -8.29 -9.80 3.45
CA LYS A 92 -7.53 -10.68 2.55
C LYS A 92 -8.36 -11.27 1.40
N GLY A 93 -9.69 -11.38 1.55
CA GLY A 93 -10.60 -11.86 0.50
C GLY A 93 -10.50 -11.05 -0.79
N ARG A 94 -10.26 -9.73 -0.68
CA ARG A 94 -10.10 -8.81 -1.82
C ARG A 94 -8.96 -9.20 -2.75
N ILE A 95 -7.95 -9.91 -2.24
CA ILE A 95 -6.79 -10.32 -3.03
C ILE A 95 -7.22 -11.29 -4.12
N ALA A 96 -8.02 -12.31 -3.79
CA ALA A 96 -8.46 -13.31 -4.75
C ALA A 96 -9.39 -12.67 -5.80
N GLU A 97 -10.31 -11.80 -5.35
CA GLU A 97 -11.22 -11.06 -6.24
C GLU A 97 -10.48 -10.14 -7.22
N PHE A 98 -9.40 -9.49 -6.79
CA PHE A 98 -8.60 -8.60 -7.64
C PHE A 98 -7.66 -9.34 -8.61
N LEU A 99 -7.24 -10.56 -8.24
CA LEU A 99 -6.36 -11.39 -9.07
C LEU A 99 -7.12 -12.28 -10.06
N GLY A 100 -8.37 -12.65 -9.75
CA GLY A 100 -9.29 -13.31 -10.69
C GLY A 100 -9.58 -12.48 -11.92
#